data_AF-A0A7S2AZP7-F1
#
_entry.id   AF-A0A7S2AZP7-F1
#
_cell.length_a   1.000
_cell.length_b   1.000
_cell.length_c   1.000
_cell.angle_alpha   90.00
_cell.angle_beta   90.00
_cell.angle_gamma   90.00
#
_symmetry.space_group_name_H-M   'P 1'
#
loop_
_entity.id
_entity.type
_entity.pdbx_description
1 polymer ?
#
loop_
_entity_poly.entity_id
_entity_poly.type
_entity_poly.pdbx_seq_one_letter_code
_entity_poly.pdbx_strand_id
1 'polypeptide(L)'
;GFGNAPPQGSIERSDWERKQRDSDGQLHPLCMCQEPKYFNDNPVNCEMNKFDDMLRFLYEHVQDFQLVAAVDAHFDLFSRAWCIAELVQAFGSGVPISMRIPSEDDLDLYYNELSLLDMRRCRASRKEDEEMILARILNIDVFNTCLQWLIFGSE
;
A
#
# COMPACT_ATOMS: atom_id res chain seq x y z
N GLY A 1 -7.72 16.24 -7.67
CA GLY A 1 -8.96 15.61 -8.17
C GLY A 1 -8.77 14.10 -8.25
N PHE A 2 -9.86 13.34 -8.39
CA PHE A 2 -9.88 11.87 -8.34
C PHE A 2 -9.46 11.17 -9.65
N GLY A 3 -8.73 11.86 -10.53
CA GLY A 3 -8.41 11.39 -11.88
C GLY A 3 -9.61 11.39 -12.83
N ASN A 4 -9.40 10.84 -14.03
CA ASN A 4 -10.47 10.69 -15.02
C ASN A 4 -11.41 9.55 -14.62
N ALA A 5 -12.71 9.79 -14.74
CA ALA A 5 -13.69 8.77 -14.41
C ALA A 5 -13.69 7.65 -15.46
N PRO A 6 -13.74 6.36 -15.05
CA PRO A 6 -13.87 5.23 -15.98
C PRO A 6 -15.16 5.30 -16.81
N PRO A 7 -15.24 4.52 -17.92
CA PRO A 7 -16.43 4.43 -18.76
C PRO A 7 -17.69 4.10 -17.96
N GLN A 8 -18.81 4.66 -18.39
CA GLN A 8 -20.08 4.48 -17.70
C GLN A 8 -20.55 3.01 -17.79
N GLY A 9 -20.98 2.45 -16.66
CA GLY A 9 -21.44 1.06 -16.56
C GLY A 9 -20.33 0.00 -16.44
N SER A 10 -19.06 0.41 -16.36
CA SER A 10 -17.95 -0.52 -16.12
C SER A 10 -17.82 -0.89 -14.64
N ILE A 11 -17.22 -2.04 -14.33
CA ILE A 11 -16.98 -2.45 -12.93
C ILE A 11 -16.02 -1.47 -12.24
N GLU A 12 -15.02 -0.98 -12.97
CA GLU A 12 -14.04 -0.01 -12.51
C GLU A 12 -14.70 1.32 -12.11
N ARG A 13 -15.85 1.65 -12.72
CA ARG A 13 -16.62 2.85 -12.36
C ARG A 13 -17.18 2.76 -10.94
N SER A 14 -17.76 1.62 -10.58
CA SER A 14 -18.29 1.38 -9.23
C SER A 14 -17.19 1.52 -8.17
N ASP A 15 -16.01 0.95 -8.43
CA ASP A 15 -14.85 1.10 -7.55
C ASP A 15 -14.34 2.54 -7.49
N TRP A 16 -14.30 3.25 -8.63
CA TRP A 16 -13.91 4.65 -8.67
C TRP A 16 -14.86 5.54 -7.87
N GLU A 17 -16.16 5.27 -7.90
CA GLU A 17 -17.18 5.98 -7.11
C GLU A 17 -17.09 5.65 -5.62
N ARG A 18 -16.83 4.37 -5.28
CA ARG A 18 -16.60 3.93 -3.90
C ARG A 18 -15.38 4.61 -3.29
N LYS A 19 -14.26 4.68 -4.01
CA LYS A 19 -12.99 5.29 -3.56
C LYS A 19 -13.04 6.82 -3.37
N GLN A 20 -14.15 7.46 -3.74
CA GLN A 20 -14.37 8.88 -3.50
C GLN A 20 -15.11 9.16 -2.19
N ARG A 21 -15.52 8.13 -1.46
CA ARG A 21 -16.32 8.24 -0.25
C ARG A 21 -15.56 7.76 0.96
N ASP A 22 -15.81 8.39 2.11
CA ASP A 22 -15.34 7.93 3.41
C ASP A 22 -16.13 6.72 3.92
N SER A 23 -15.79 6.27 5.13
CA SER A 23 -16.45 5.14 5.79
C SER A 23 -17.94 5.38 6.09
N ASP A 24 -18.39 6.63 6.11
CA ASP A 24 -19.80 7.00 6.32
C ASP A 24 -20.53 7.21 4.98
N GLY A 25 -19.86 6.98 3.85
CA GLY A 25 -20.40 7.15 2.51
C GLY A 25 -20.41 8.61 2.00
N GLN A 26 -19.84 9.55 2.75
CA GLN A 26 -19.76 10.95 2.34
C GLN A 26 -18.61 11.15 1.36
N LEU A 27 -18.80 12.05 0.38
CA LEU A 27 -17.74 12.35 -0.58
C LEU A 27 -16.55 13.03 0.12
N HIS A 28 -15.35 12.54 -0.14
CA HIS A 28 -14.13 13.17 0.32
C HIS A 28 -14.04 14.62 -0.20
N PRO A 29 -13.78 15.59 0.68
CA PRO A 29 -13.63 16.97 0.26
C PRO A 29 -12.42 17.10 -0.65
N LEU A 30 -12.59 17.81 -1.77
CA LEU A 30 -11.46 18.15 -2.63
C LEU A 30 -10.60 19.18 -1.93
N CYS A 31 -9.29 18.93 -1.88
CA CYS A 31 -8.34 19.89 -1.38
C CYS A 31 -8.35 21.15 -2.27
N MET A 32 -8.52 22.32 -1.63
CA MET A 32 -8.55 23.63 -2.30
C MET A 32 -7.32 24.50 -1.99
N CYS A 33 -6.26 23.92 -1.43
CA CYS A 33 -5.06 24.69 -1.04
C CYS A 33 -4.28 25.27 -2.22
N GLN A 34 -4.58 24.85 -3.46
CA GLN A 34 -3.88 25.21 -4.71
C GLN A 34 -2.38 24.85 -4.73
N GLU A 35 -1.88 24.16 -3.70
CA GLU A 35 -0.49 23.72 -3.66
C GLU A 35 -0.21 22.74 -4.81
N PRO A 36 0.85 22.95 -5.60
CA PRO A 36 1.23 22.01 -6.64
C PRO A 36 1.51 20.63 -6.06
N LYS A 37 1.02 19.61 -6.77
CA LYS A 37 1.38 18.23 -6.48
C LYS A 37 2.67 17.88 -7.21
N TYR A 38 3.76 17.74 -6.45
CA TYR A 38 5.04 17.27 -6.97
C TYR A 38 5.05 15.75 -7.09
N PHE A 39 5.56 15.25 -8.22
CA PHE A 39 5.68 13.83 -8.50
C PHE A 39 7.15 13.45 -8.74
N ASN A 40 7.40 12.24 -9.26
CA ASN A 40 8.75 11.70 -9.44
C ASN A 40 9.65 12.54 -10.36
N ASP A 41 9.08 13.40 -11.19
CA ASP A 41 9.78 14.39 -12.02
C ASP A 41 10.38 15.55 -11.21
N ASN A 42 9.91 15.75 -9.97
CA ASN A 42 10.46 16.71 -9.02
C ASN A 42 10.85 16.01 -7.71
N PRO A 43 11.95 15.23 -7.70
CA PRO A 43 12.29 14.34 -6.58
C PRO A 43 12.67 15.07 -5.29
N VAL A 44 13.04 16.35 -5.36
CA VAL A 44 13.36 17.17 -4.18
C VAL A 44 12.09 17.52 -3.42
N ASN A 45 11.04 17.93 -4.13
CA ASN A 45 9.77 18.36 -3.54
C ASN A 45 8.71 17.24 -3.46
N CYS A 46 8.98 16.07 -4.04
CA CYS A 46 8.08 14.93 -3.99
C CYS A 46 8.15 14.29 -2.60
N GLU A 47 7.09 14.44 -1.79
CA GLU A 47 7.02 13.82 -0.46
C GLU A 47 6.84 12.29 -0.53
N MET A 48 6.26 11.76 -1.62
CA MET A 48 5.98 10.32 -1.75
C MET A 48 7.26 9.47 -1.80
N ASN A 49 8.39 10.04 -2.24
CA ASN A 49 9.67 9.34 -2.28
C ASN A 49 10.47 9.45 -0.96
N LYS A 50 9.96 10.18 0.04
CA LYS A 50 10.63 10.42 1.33
C LYS A 50 10.24 9.42 2.41
N PHE A 51 9.29 8.53 2.11
CA PHE A 51 8.80 7.56 3.08
C PHE A 51 9.94 6.70 3.65
N ASP A 52 10.90 6.32 2.81
CA ASP A 52 12.03 5.46 3.23
C ASP A 52 12.92 6.15 4.26
N ASP A 53 13.27 7.41 3.98
CA ASP A 53 14.08 8.24 4.86
C ASP A 53 13.33 8.51 6.17
N MET A 54 12.03 8.80 6.09
CA MET A 54 11.16 9.02 7.24
C MET A 54 11.07 7.76 8.11
N LEU A 55 10.82 6.60 7.51
CA LEU A 55 10.69 5.34 8.23
C LEU A 55 11.98 4.98 8.96
N ARG A 56 13.12 5.10 8.27
CA ARG A 56 14.44 4.87 8.89
C ARG A 56 14.71 5.85 10.03
N PHE A 57 14.45 7.13 9.79
CA PHE A 57 14.65 8.16 10.80
C PHE A 57 13.80 7.86 12.06
N LEU A 58 12.52 7.51 11.91
CA LEU A 58 11.67 7.18 13.04
C LEU A 58 12.16 5.92 13.77
N TYR A 59 12.55 4.88 13.05
CA TYR A 59 13.09 3.66 13.68
C TYR A 59 14.36 3.92 14.49
N GLU A 60 15.24 4.81 14.03
CA GLU A 60 16.48 5.17 14.73
C GLU A 60 16.25 6.07 15.96
N HIS A 61 15.16 6.85 16.00
CA HIS A 61 14.97 7.93 16.98
C HIS A 61 13.77 7.73 17.92
N VAL A 62 12.85 6.83 17.60
CA VAL A 62 11.65 6.57 18.40
C VAL A 62 11.77 5.19 19.03
N GLN A 63 11.72 5.16 20.36
CA GLN A 63 11.74 3.90 21.12
C GLN A 63 10.52 3.05 20.77
N ASP A 64 10.73 1.74 20.60
CA ASP A 64 9.67 0.75 20.31
C ASP A 64 8.87 1.07 19.02
N PHE A 65 9.50 1.78 18.08
CA PHE A 65 8.91 2.09 16.78
C PHE A 65 8.64 0.82 15.97
N GLN A 66 7.45 0.76 15.37
CA GLN A 66 7.02 -0.30 14.48
C GLN A 66 6.15 0.27 13.37
N LEU A 67 6.20 -0.35 12.20
CA LEU A 67 5.26 -0.08 11.11
C LEU A 67 3.98 -0.88 11.36
N VAL A 68 2.86 -0.20 11.57
CA VAL A 68 1.55 -0.85 11.64
C VAL A 68 0.91 -0.85 10.25
N ALA A 69 0.66 -2.04 9.70
CA ALA A 69 -0.02 -2.22 8.43
C ALA A 69 -1.47 -2.69 8.69
N ALA A 70 -2.42 -1.75 8.62
CA ALA A 70 -3.84 -2.05 8.73
C ALA A 70 -4.39 -2.48 7.37
N VAL A 71 -4.88 -3.71 7.29
CA VAL A 71 -5.39 -4.34 6.07
C VAL A 71 -6.88 -4.05 5.95
N ASP A 72 -7.36 -3.77 4.74
CA ASP A 72 -8.79 -3.60 4.48
C ASP A 72 -9.51 -4.95 4.40
N ALA A 73 -10.83 -4.96 4.55
CA ALA A 73 -11.64 -6.18 4.57
C ALA A 73 -11.58 -7.01 3.27
N HIS A 74 -11.17 -6.42 2.15
CA HIS A 74 -11.03 -7.12 0.87
C HIS A 74 -9.55 -7.39 0.54
N PHE A 75 -8.64 -7.09 1.46
CA PHE A 75 -7.20 -7.25 1.28
C PHE A 75 -6.64 -6.50 0.07
N ASP A 76 -7.32 -5.44 -0.38
CA ASP A 76 -6.93 -4.57 -1.49
C ASP A 76 -5.54 -3.94 -1.24
N LEU A 77 -5.13 -3.76 0.03
CA LEU A 77 -3.80 -3.27 0.43
C LEU A 77 -2.68 -3.99 -0.32
N PHE A 78 -2.78 -5.32 -0.46
CA PHE A 78 -1.73 -6.10 -1.09
C PHE A 78 -1.69 -5.96 -2.60
N SER A 79 -2.74 -5.43 -3.21
CA SER A 79 -2.73 -5.07 -4.64
C SER A 79 -2.02 -3.74 -4.90
N ARG A 80 -1.80 -2.91 -3.87
CA ARG A 80 -1.27 -1.54 -4.01
C ARG A 80 0.26 -1.54 -3.93
N ALA A 81 0.91 -1.29 -5.06
CA ALA A 81 2.37 -1.33 -5.15
C ALA A 81 3.07 -0.44 -4.10
N TRP A 82 2.57 0.78 -3.87
CA TRP A 82 3.13 1.70 -2.87
C TRP A 82 3.05 1.16 -1.43
N CYS A 83 1.92 0.56 -1.03
CA CYS A 83 1.77 -0.04 0.29
C CYS A 83 2.78 -1.17 0.49
N ILE A 84 3.07 -1.94 -0.56
CA ILE A 84 4.08 -2.98 -0.44
C ILE A 84 5.50 -2.42 -0.47
N ALA A 85 5.78 -1.38 -1.26
CA ALA A 85 7.08 -0.73 -1.24
C ALA A 85 7.48 -0.35 0.19
N GLU A 86 6.51 0.15 0.96
CA GLU A 86 6.66 0.50 2.38
C GLU A 86 6.95 -0.73 3.26
N LEU A 87 6.23 -1.84 3.05
CA LEU A 87 6.49 -3.11 3.75
C LEU A 87 7.86 -3.71 3.41
N VAL A 88 8.27 -3.66 2.14
CA VAL A 88 9.60 -4.10 1.69
C VAL A 88 10.68 -3.26 2.34
N GLN A 89 10.50 -1.94 2.37
CA GLN A 89 11.46 -1.04 2.99
C GLN A 89 11.60 -1.33 4.49
N ALA A 90 10.47 -1.50 5.20
CA ALA A 90 10.47 -1.86 6.61
C ALA A 90 11.20 -3.18 6.86
N PHE A 91 10.87 -4.22 6.09
CA PHE A 91 11.50 -5.52 6.17
C PHE A 91 13.01 -5.46 5.91
N GLY A 92 13.44 -4.81 4.83
CA GLY A 92 14.85 -4.66 4.47
C GLY A 92 15.65 -3.84 5.48
N SER A 93 14.99 -2.95 6.23
CA SER A 93 15.60 -2.10 7.25
C SER A 93 15.52 -2.71 8.66
N GLY A 94 14.92 -3.91 8.82
CA GLY A 94 14.71 -4.54 10.11
C GLY A 94 13.67 -3.85 11.02
N VAL A 95 12.87 -2.94 10.47
CA VAL A 95 11.79 -2.28 11.20
C VAL A 95 10.71 -3.31 11.50
N PRO A 96 10.31 -3.50 12.77
CA PRO A 96 9.22 -4.42 13.10
C PRO A 96 7.92 -4.02 12.38
N ILE A 97 7.25 -5.00 11.78
CA ILE A 97 5.97 -4.80 11.10
C ILE A 97 4.89 -5.51 11.92
N SER A 98 3.83 -4.79 12.30
CA SER A 98 2.63 -5.34 12.91
C SER A 98 1.48 -5.28 11.92
N MET A 99 1.06 -6.44 11.42
CA MET A 99 -0.09 -6.54 10.54
C MET A 99 -1.38 -6.59 11.36
N ARG A 100 -2.38 -5.78 10.96
CA ARG A 100 -3.70 -5.73 11.61
C ARG A 100 -4.74 -6.13 10.59
N ILE A 101 -5.23 -7.35 10.74
CA ILE A 101 -6.28 -7.93 9.90
C ILE A 101 -7.64 -7.64 10.56
N PRO A 102 -8.68 -7.27 9.80
CA PRO A 102 -9.98 -6.89 10.37
C PRO A 102 -10.66 -7.98 11.19
N SER A 103 -10.65 -9.23 10.69
CA SER A 103 -11.22 -10.39 11.38
C SER A 103 -10.59 -11.70 10.89
N GLU A 104 -10.62 -12.74 11.72
CA GLU A 104 -10.23 -14.11 11.33
C GLU A 104 -11.19 -14.68 10.28
N ASP A 105 -12.47 -14.36 10.36
CA ASP A 105 -13.47 -14.79 9.37
C ASP A 105 -13.14 -14.27 7.96
N ASP A 106 -12.66 -13.03 7.84
CA ASP A 106 -12.20 -12.46 6.57
C ASP A 106 -10.92 -13.16 6.08
N LEU A 107 -10.00 -13.50 7.00
CA LEU A 107 -8.77 -14.22 6.64
C LEU A 107 -9.08 -15.61 6.04
N ASP A 108 -10.02 -16.34 6.65
CA ASP A 108 -10.47 -17.65 6.16
C ASP A 108 -11.18 -17.54 4.81
N LEU A 109 -12.04 -16.53 4.64
CA LEU A 109 -12.77 -16.29 3.40
C LEU A 109 -11.82 -16.05 2.23
N TYR A 110 -10.75 -15.28 2.45
CA TYR A 110 -9.79 -14.88 1.42
C TYR A 110 -8.51 -15.74 1.39
N TYR A 111 -8.44 -16.81 2.18
CA TYR A 111 -7.25 -17.66 2.33
C TYR A 111 -6.64 -18.11 0.99
N ASN A 112 -7.47 -18.57 0.05
CA ASN A 112 -6.99 -19.04 -1.26
C ASN A 112 -6.39 -17.91 -2.10
N GLU A 113 -6.93 -16.70 -2.03
CA GLU A 113 -6.41 -15.55 -2.76
C GLU A 113 -5.09 -15.06 -2.13
N LEU A 114 -5.07 -15.01 -0.80
CA LEU A 114 -3.91 -14.58 0.00
C LEU A 114 -2.74 -15.56 -0.08
N SER A 115 -2.99 -16.87 -0.13
CA SER A 115 -1.93 -17.88 -0.32
C SER A 115 -1.30 -17.85 -1.71
N LEU A 116 -1.99 -17.28 -2.70
CA LEU A 116 -1.51 -17.09 -4.07
C LEU A 116 -0.93 -15.70 -4.32
N LEU A 117 -0.76 -14.90 -3.26
CA LEU A 117 -0.31 -13.53 -3.36
C LEU A 117 1.14 -13.47 -3.86
N ASP A 118 1.33 -12.79 -4.98
CA ASP A 118 2.64 -12.56 -5.58
C ASP A 118 2.80 -11.07 -5.87
N MET A 119 3.85 -10.50 -5.29
CA MET A 119 4.21 -9.11 -5.43
C MET A 119 4.39 -8.62 -6.86
N ARG A 120 4.71 -9.50 -7.79
CA ARG A 120 4.79 -9.18 -9.22
C ARG A 120 3.45 -8.76 -9.82
N ARG A 121 2.34 -9.04 -9.13
CA ARG A 121 0.97 -8.73 -9.55
C ARG A 121 0.45 -7.41 -9.01
N CYS A 122 1.18 -6.73 -8.12
CA CYS A 122 0.77 -5.43 -7.59
C CYS A 122 0.64 -4.38 -8.70
N ARG A 123 -0.16 -3.35 -8.41
CA ARG A 123 -0.52 -2.28 -9.34
C ARG A 123 -0.33 -0.91 -8.72
N ALA A 124 0.02 0.05 -9.56
CA ALA A 124 -0.03 1.47 -9.25
C ALA A 124 -0.80 2.20 -10.35
N SER A 125 -1.24 3.43 -10.08
CA SER A 125 -1.90 4.24 -11.11
C SER A 125 -0.96 4.61 -12.26
N ARG A 126 0.37 4.54 -12.03
CA ARG A 126 1.40 4.82 -13.02
C ARG A 126 2.34 3.63 -13.14
N LYS A 127 2.57 3.18 -14.37
CA LYS A 127 3.47 2.06 -14.64
C LYS A 127 4.90 2.30 -14.14
N GLU A 128 5.36 3.54 -14.20
CA GLU A 128 6.68 3.97 -13.70
C GLU A 128 6.85 3.69 -12.20
N ASP A 129 5.77 3.86 -11.41
CA ASP A 129 5.79 3.56 -9.99
C ASP A 129 5.90 2.04 -9.75
N GLU A 130 5.20 1.21 -10.54
CA GLU A 130 5.29 -0.25 -10.44
C GLU A 130 6.71 -0.74 -10.72
N GLU A 131 7.31 -0.26 -11.81
CA GLU A 131 8.66 -0.63 -12.22
C GLU A 131 9.70 -0.20 -11.19
N MET A 132 9.59 1.03 -10.69
CA MET A 132 10.48 1.55 -9.65
C MET A 132 10.38 0.74 -8.36
N ILE A 133 9.17 0.38 -7.92
CA ILE A 133 8.95 -0.37 -6.69
C ILE A 133 9.50 -1.78 -6.82
N LEU A 134 9.18 -2.48 -7.91
CA LEU A 134 9.69 -3.83 -8.15
C LEU A 134 11.21 -3.87 -8.26
N ALA A 135 11.84 -2.85 -8.85
CA ALA A 135 13.29 -2.75 -8.95
C ALA A 135 14.01 -2.58 -7.60
N ARG A 136 13.30 -2.12 -6.56
CA ARG A 136 13.84 -1.99 -5.20
C ARG A 136 13.84 -3.29 -4.42
N ILE A 137 13.07 -4.28 -4.85
CA ILE A 137 12.98 -5.57 -4.17
C ILE A 137 14.13 -6.46 -4.63
N LEU A 138 15.16 -6.61 -3.80
CA LEU A 138 16.35 -7.42 -4.10
C LEU A 138 16.01 -8.89 -4.41
N ASN A 139 15.07 -9.46 -3.65
CA ASN A 139 14.60 -10.83 -3.85
C ASN A 139 13.10 -10.91 -3.57
N ILE A 140 12.32 -10.91 -4.65
CA ILE A 140 10.86 -10.93 -4.58
C ILE A 140 10.35 -12.23 -3.92
N ASP A 141 11.01 -13.37 -4.14
CA ASP A 141 10.54 -14.65 -3.61
C ASP A 141 10.74 -14.76 -2.10
N VAL A 142 11.86 -14.22 -1.59
CA VAL A 142 12.10 -14.09 -0.14
C VAL A 142 11.05 -13.17 0.48
N PHE A 143 10.76 -12.04 -0.17
CA PHE A 143 9.76 -11.11 0.34
C PHE A 143 8.35 -11.70 0.31
N ASN A 144 7.95 -12.38 -0.78
CA ASN A 144 6.68 -13.12 -0.84
C ASN A 144 6.57 -14.11 0.31
N THR A 145 7.64 -14.86 0.61
CA THR A 145 7.67 -15.79 1.75
C THR A 145 7.48 -15.06 3.09
N CYS A 146 8.16 -13.93 3.30
CA CYS A 146 7.98 -13.13 4.50
C CYS A 146 6.55 -12.57 4.60
N LEU A 147 5.97 -12.13 3.49
CA LEU A 147 4.62 -11.59 3.45
C LEU A 147 3.60 -12.66 3.85
N GLN A 148 3.76 -13.90 3.38
CA GLN A 148 2.96 -15.05 3.83
C GLN A 148 3.07 -15.25 5.36
N TRP A 149 4.28 -15.14 5.92
CA TRP A 149 4.48 -15.21 7.38
C TRP A 149 3.83 -14.04 8.13
N LEU A 150 3.84 -12.83 7.58
CA LEU A 150 3.18 -11.68 8.21
C LEU A 150 1.65 -11.82 8.22
N ILE A 151 1.07 -12.37 7.14
CA ILE A 151 -0.37 -12.57 6.99
C ILE A 151 -0.86 -13.74 7.85
N PHE A 152 -0.17 -14.89 7.82
CA PHE A 152 -0.65 -16.13 8.43
C PHE A 152 0.07 -16.54 9.72
N GLY A 153 1.20 -15.90 10.04
CA GLY A 153 1.99 -16.20 11.24
C GLY A 153 1.79 -15.18 12.37
N SER A 154 0.88 -14.22 12.21
CA SER A 154 0.48 -13.32 13.28
C SER A 154 -0.61 -13.97 14.14
N GLU A 155 -0.19 -14.86 15.05
CA GLU A 155 -0.99 -15.32 16.21
C GLU A 155 -0.93 -14.32 17.37
#